data_AF-A0A3D8IFV5-F1
#
_entry.id   AF-A0A3D8IFV5-F1
#
_cell.length_a   1.000
_cell.length_b   1.000
_cell.length_c   1.000
_cell.angle_alpha   90.00
_cell.angle_beta   90.00
_cell.angle_gamma   90.00
#
_symmetry.space_group_name_H-M   'P 1'
#
loop_
_entity.id
_entity.type
_entity.pdbx_description
1 polymer ?
#
loop_
_entity_poly.entity_id
_entity_poly.type
_entity_poly.pdbx_seq_one_letter_code
_entity_poly.pdbx_strand_id
1 'polypeptide(L)'
;MATRSQVREVVVQLLYAYDSGNEGISKFVEEILEEHKIKNAQKNFAQELFSGVIANLESLDLRITHQLKDWDFERIGNIERAILRLGAYEIVFSKVDKAVVINEALEIAKNFSYELSVKFINGVLDGIAKNYKLSLKEIQVILEQQKISKEEEKARQKANETSKESLQKTIQKPRKVFGKSKVNTLKNTKSSRATKAKSKKSHHFKDKKSESRDSKSSKTKDLAAAQTKRGGKSGEKIQKNFKNLTPKDK
;
A
#
# COMPACT_ATOMS: atom_id res chain seq x y z
N MET A 1 -3.03 28.42 21.59
CA MET A 1 -3.90 28.36 20.38
C MET A 1 -3.67 27.01 19.73
N ALA A 2 -4.71 26.40 19.16
CA ALA A 2 -4.53 25.14 18.43
C ALA A 2 -3.59 25.32 17.23
N THR A 3 -2.75 24.33 16.95
CA THR A 3 -1.88 24.33 15.76
C THR A 3 -2.67 23.95 14.51
N ARG A 4 -2.15 24.23 13.33
CA ARG A 4 -2.81 23.79 12.08
C ARG A 4 -2.84 22.27 11.96
N SER A 5 -1.83 21.57 12.47
CA SER A 5 -1.82 20.11 12.53
C SER A 5 -2.95 19.58 13.40
N GLN A 6 -3.17 20.16 14.59
CA GLN A 6 -4.30 19.80 15.46
C GLN A 6 -5.65 20.07 14.79
N VAL A 7 -5.77 21.16 14.04
CA VAL A 7 -6.99 21.44 13.25
C VAL A 7 -7.24 20.35 12.22
N ARG A 8 -6.22 19.94 11.45
CA ARG A 8 -6.35 18.88 10.45
C ARG A 8 -6.71 17.54 11.07
N GLU A 9 -6.14 17.20 12.22
CA GLU A 9 -6.50 15.96 12.94
C GLU A 9 -8.00 15.92 13.29
N VAL A 10 -8.55 17.04 13.77
CA VAL A 10 -9.99 17.13 14.08
C VAL A 10 -10.83 17.09 12.80
N VAL A 11 -10.40 17.73 11.72
CA VAL A 11 -11.09 17.64 10.42
C VAL A 11 -11.11 16.20 9.90
N VAL A 12 -10.00 15.45 10.03
CA VAL A 12 -9.97 14.03 9.67
C VAL A 12 -10.94 13.20 10.51
N GLN A 13 -11.08 13.48 11.81
CA GLN A 13 -12.07 12.81 12.66
C GLN A 13 -13.51 13.11 12.21
N LEU A 14 -13.81 14.36 11.86
CA LEU A 14 -15.11 14.76 11.33
C LEU A 14 -15.41 14.04 10.00
N LEU A 15 -14.45 13.97 9.09
CA LEU A 15 -14.59 13.26 7.81
C LEU A 15 -14.77 11.75 8.02
N TYR A 16 -14.00 11.15 8.92
CA TYR A 16 -14.17 9.74 9.29
C TYR A 16 -15.58 9.44 9.83
N ALA A 17 -16.10 10.31 10.70
CA ALA A 17 -17.45 10.18 11.23
C ALA A 17 -18.50 10.30 10.11
N TYR A 18 -18.35 11.28 9.22
CA TYR A 18 -19.20 11.46 8.04
C TYR A 18 -19.23 10.18 7.18
N ASP A 19 -18.05 9.65 6.85
CA ASP A 19 -17.86 8.46 6.00
C ASP A 19 -18.40 7.17 6.63
N SER A 20 -18.56 7.15 7.95
CA SER A 20 -19.14 6.02 8.68
C SER A 20 -20.67 6.03 8.66
N GLY A 21 -21.29 6.89 7.83
CA GLY A 21 -22.74 7.03 7.68
C GLY A 21 -23.36 8.07 8.62
N ASN A 22 -22.56 8.81 9.40
CA ASN A 22 -23.06 9.89 10.26
C ASN A 22 -23.04 11.23 9.52
N GLU A 23 -23.85 11.36 8.46
CA GLU A 23 -23.93 12.61 7.69
C GLU A 23 -24.38 13.81 8.54
N GLY A 24 -25.13 13.54 9.61
CA GLY A 24 -25.56 14.53 10.60
C GLY A 24 -24.41 15.22 11.35
N ILE A 25 -23.19 14.66 11.31
CA ILE A 25 -22.01 15.25 11.94
C ILE A 25 -21.72 16.67 11.45
N SER A 26 -22.10 16.98 10.20
CA SER A 26 -21.94 18.31 9.61
C SER A 26 -22.63 19.42 10.42
N LYS A 27 -23.70 19.08 11.16
CA LYS A 27 -24.42 20.02 12.04
C LYS A 27 -23.68 20.31 13.35
N PHE A 28 -22.77 19.42 13.75
CA PHE A 28 -22.06 19.47 15.03
C PHE A 28 -20.60 19.91 14.89
N VAL A 29 -20.17 20.31 13.69
CA VAL A 29 -18.78 20.77 13.44
C VAL A 29 -18.37 21.86 14.43
N GLU A 30 -19.24 22.84 14.67
CA GLU A 30 -18.94 23.95 15.58
C GLU A 30 -18.75 23.49 17.04
N GLU A 31 -19.63 22.63 17.53
CA GLU A 31 -19.56 22.06 18.88
C GLU A 31 -18.28 21.22 19.08
N ILE A 32 -17.96 20.37 18.09
CA ILE A 32 -16.76 19.52 18.13
C ILE A 32 -15.49 20.37 18.13
N LEU A 33 -15.42 21.43 17.32
CA LEU A 33 -14.27 22.34 17.31
C LEU A 33 -14.11 23.04 18.67
N GLU A 34 -15.20 23.40 19.32
CA GLU A 34 -15.20 24.03 20.64
C GLU A 34 -14.73 23.06 21.74
N GLU A 35 -15.15 21.80 21.69
CA GLU A 35 -14.68 20.74 22.58
C GLU A 35 -13.15 20.56 22.47
N HIS A 36 -12.62 20.61 21.25
CA HIS A 36 -11.19 20.58 20.96
C HIS A 36 -10.46 21.91 21.23
N LYS A 37 -11.14 22.92 21.78
CA LYS A 37 -10.60 24.26 22.08
C LYS A 37 -10.05 24.97 20.83
N ILE A 38 -10.57 24.66 19.65
CA ILE A 38 -10.25 25.30 18.37
C ILE A 38 -11.17 26.51 18.21
N LYS A 39 -10.58 27.71 18.15
CA LYS A 39 -11.32 28.98 18.14
C LYS A 39 -10.79 29.96 17.09
N ASN A 40 -11.57 30.99 16.80
CA ASN A 40 -11.18 32.13 15.95
C ASN A 40 -10.69 31.68 14.56
N ALA A 41 -9.54 32.18 14.10
CA ALA A 41 -8.96 31.84 12.80
C ALA A 41 -8.79 30.33 12.56
N GLN A 42 -8.51 29.55 13.62
CA GLN A 42 -8.38 28.10 13.49
C GLN A 42 -9.73 27.39 13.31
N LYS A 43 -10.80 27.95 13.89
CA LYS A 43 -12.17 27.47 13.68
C LYS A 43 -12.59 27.71 12.23
N ASN A 44 -12.34 28.91 11.70
CA ASN A 44 -12.62 29.23 10.30
C ASN A 44 -11.83 28.32 9.35
N PHE A 45 -10.55 28.10 9.64
CA PHE A 45 -9.71 27.19 8.86
C PHE A 45 -10.25 25.76 8.88
N ALA A 46 -10.67 25.24 10.03
CA ALA A 46 -11.25 23.91 10.15
C ALA A 46 -12.55 23.78 9.34
N GLN A 47 -13.43 24.78 9.44
CA GLN A 47 -14.70 24.82 8.72
C GLN A 47 -14.49 24.89 7.20
N GLU A 48 -13.53 25.69 6.74
CA GLU A 48 -13.14 25.78 5.33
C GLU A 48 -12.64 24.43 4.80
N LEU A 49 -11.77 23.75 5.55
CA LEU A 49 -11.28 22.43 5.17
C LEU A 49 -12.41 21.39 5.10
N PHE A 50 -13.22 21.30 6.16
CA PHE A 50 -14.29 20.30 6.21
C PHE A 50 -15.34 20.54 5.13
N SER A 51 -15.89 21.75 5.04
CA SER A 51 -16.91 22.09 4.04
C SER A 51 -16.38 21.97 2.61
N GLY A 52 -15.12 22.37 2.38
CA GLY A 52 -14.47 22.24 1.08
C GLY A 52 -14.31 20.79 0.64
N VAL A 53 -13.95 19.88 1.56
CA VAL A 53 -13.90 18.44 1.27
C VAL A 53 -15.29 17.91 0.95
N ILE A 54 -16.30 18.19 1.79
CA ILE A 54 -17.68 17.72 1.58
C ILE A 54 -18.24 18.20 0.23
N ALA A 55 -18.00 19.47 -0.14
CA ALA A 55 -18.46 20.04 -1.41
C ALA A 55 -17.78 19.42 -2.64
N ASN A 56 -16.63 18.77 -2.49
CA ASN A 56 -15.83 18.24 -3.58
C ASN A 56 -15.62 16.71 -3.52
N LEU A 57 -16.42 15.98 -2.73
CA LEU A 57 -16.20 14.54 -2.48
C LEU A 57 -16.00 13.72 -3.76
N GLU A 58 -16.92 13.84 -4.72
CA GLU A 58 -16.84 13.08 -5.98
C GLU A 58 -15.56 13.39 -6.77
N SER A 59 -15.20 14.68 -6.86
CA SER A 59 -13.97 15.14 -7.51
C SER A 59 -12.72 14.59 -6.83
N LEU A 60 -12.70 14.59 -5.50
CA LEU A 60 -11.58 14.08 -4.70
C LEU A 60 -11.47 12.56 -4.82
N ASP A 61 -12.58 11.85 -4.75
CA ASP A 61 -12.63 10.38 -4.86
C ASP A 61 -12.18 9.91 -6.24
N LEU A 62 -12.55 10.61 -7.30
CA LEU A 62 -12.05 10.34 -8.65
C LEU A 62 -10.54 10.55 -8.74
N ARG A 63 -10.01 11.63 -8.15
CA ARG A 63 -8.56 11.90 -8.13
C ARG A 63 -7.79 10.85 -7.35
N ILE A 64 -8.33 10.40 -6.22
CA ILE A 64 -7.75 9.32 -5.43
C ILE A 64 -7.78 8.02 -6.24
N THR A 65 -8.94 7.65 -6.78
CA THR A 65 -9.14 6.43 -7.58
C THR A 65 -8.21 6.37 -8.78
N HIS A 66 -7.96 7.50 -9.45
CA HIS A 66 -7.00 7.60 -10.55
C HIS A 66 -5.56 7.24 -10.15
N GLN A 67 -5.19 7.43 -8.88
CA GLN A 67 -3.88 7.01 -8.38
C GLN A 67 -3.87 5.58 -7.81
N LEU A 68 -5.04 4.95 -7.67
CA LEU A 68 -5.14 3.55 -7.28
C LEU A 68 -4.91 2.68 -8.51
N LYS A 69 -3.82 1.91 -8.51
CA LYS A 69 -3.53 1.00 -9.62
C LYS A 69 -4.49 -0.19 -9.63
N ASP A 70 -4.44 -1.01 -8.59
CA ASP A 70 -5.17 -2.28 -8.50
C ASP A 70 -6.01 -2.40 -7.23
N TRP A 71 -6.29 -1.26 -6.61
CA TRP A 71 -7.02 -1.19 -5.36
C TRP A 71 -8.36 -0.52 -5.59
N ASP A 72 -9.42 -1.19 -5.12
CA ASP A 72 -10.74 -0.59 -5.11
C ASP A 72 -10.78 0.51 -4.04
N PHE A 73 -11.30 1.68 -4.41
CA PHE A 73 -11.48 2.79 -3.48
C PHE A 73 -12.29 2.39 -2.24
N GLU A 74 -13.28 1.52 -2.42
CA GLU A 74 -14.14 1.01 -1.36
C GLU A 74 -13.41 0.15 -0.32
N ARG A 75 -12.28 -0.49 -0.71
CA ARG A 75 -11.47 -1.33 0.18
C ARG A 75 -10.51 -0.52 1.06
N ILE A 76 -10.33 0.77 0.77
CA ILE A 76 -9.52 1.66 1.62
C ILE A 76 -10.26 1.85 2.94
N GLY A 77 -9.55 1.74 4.06
CA GLY A 77 -10.12 1.98 5.37
C GLY A 77 -10.66 3.41 5.51
N ASN A 78 -11.71 3.57 6.31
CA ASN A 78 -12.40 4.86 6.47
C ASN A 78 -11.45 5.97 6.91
N ILE A 79 -10.48 5.66 7.79
CA ILE A 79 -9.54 6.65 8.29
C ILE A 79 -8.52 7.05 7.23
N GLU A 80 -8.01 6.10 6.45
CA GLU A 80 -7.12 6.40 5.33
C GLU A 80 -7.85 7.22 4.26
N ARG A 81 -9.13 6.90 3.96
CA ARG A 81 -9.95 7.70 3.04
C ARG A 81 -10.12 9.14 3.53
N ALA A 82 -10.42 9.34 4.80
CA ALA A 82 -10.56 10.67 5.38
C ALA A 82 -9.26 11.49 5.25
N ILE A 83 -8.10 10.87 5.54
CA ILE A 83 -6.78 11.52 5.40
C ILE A 83 -6.50 11.84 3.93
N LEU A 84 -6.74 10.89 3.01
CA LEU A 84 -6.53 11.08 1.58
C LEU A 84 -7.40 12.19 1.02
N ARG A 85 -8.68 12.26 1.41
CA ARG A 85 -9.61 13.30 0.97
C ARG A 85 -9.18 14.68 1.44
N LEU A 86 -8.78 14.82 2.71
CA LEU A 86 -8.26 16.09 3.22
C LEU A 86 -6.97 16.51 2.49
N GLY A 87 -6.01 15.59 2.36
CA GLY A 87 -4.76 15.86 1.67
C GLY A 87 -4.95 16.22 0.20
N ALA A 88 -5.82 15.49 -0.51
CA ALA A 88 -6.17 15.76 -1.90
C ALA A 88 -6.84 17.13 -2.05
N TYR A 89 -7.75 17.49 -1.14
CA TYR A 89 -8.39 18.81 -1.13
C TYR A 89 -7.36 19.92 -0.98
N GLU A 90 -6.47 19.82 0.00
CA GLU A 90 -5.44 20.85 0.20
C GLU A 90 -4.46 20.93 -0.99
N ILE A 91 -4.09 19.81 -1.62
CA ILE A 91 -3.23 19.82 -2.82
C ILE A 91 -3.90 20.56 -3.99
N VAL A 92 -5.20 20.36 -4.19
CA VAL A 92 -5.92 20.86 -5.37
C VAL A 92 -6.39 22.31 -5.17
N PHE A 93 -6.88 22.64 -3.98
CA PHE A 93 -7.62 23.89 -3.75
C PHE A 93 -6.87 24.89 -2.86
N SER A 94 -5.91 24.44 -2.05
CA SER A 94 -5.18 25.34 -1.15
C SER A 94 -3.95 25.96 -1.82
N LYS A 95 -3.45 27.04 -1.22
CA LYS A 95 -2.19 27.69 -1.59
C LYS A 95 -0.98 27.10 -0.85
N VAL A 96 -1.18 26.09 0.01
CA VAL A 96 -0.12 25.47 0.80
C VAL A 96 0.83 24.70 -0.11
N ASP A 97 2.10 24.65 0.25
CA ASP A 97 3.07 23.84 -0.46
C ASP A 97 2.70 22.35 -0.38
N LYS A 98 2.84 21.63 -1.49
CA LYS A 98 2.31 20.26 -1.64
C LYS A 98 3.10 19.30 -0.77
N ALA A 99 4.41 19.52 -0.62
CA ALA A 99 5.24 18.71 0.27
C ALA A 99 4.83 18.92 1.73
N VAL A 100 4.44 20.14 2.11
CA VAL A 100 3.90 20.40 3.46
C VAL A 100 2.58 19.67 3.68
N VAL A 101 1.64 19.73 2.73
CA VAL A 101 0.36 19.00 2.83
C VAL A 101 0.59 17.50 2.96
N ILE A 102 1.47 16.93 2.15
CA ILE A 102 1.80 15.51 2.20
C ILE A 102 2.39 15.16 3.57
N ASN A 103 3.39 15.90 4.04
CA ASN A 103 4.01 15.65 5.34
C ASN A 103 2.98 15.69 6.48
N GLU A 104 2.07 16.67 6.49
CA GLU A 104 1.00 16.75 7.50
C GLU A 104 0.07 15.53 7.44
N ALA A 105 -0.30 15.08 6.25
CA ALA A 105 -1.10 13.87 6.09
C ALA A 105 -0.38 12.62 6.61
N LEU A 106 0.94 12.52 6.43
CA LEU A 106 1.74 11.41 6.97
C LEU A 106 1.84 11.43 8.49
N GLU A 107 2.00 12.60 9.10
CA GLU A 107 2.00 12.72 10.56
C GLU A 107 0.64 12.32 11.15
N ILE A 108 -0.47 12.73 10.52
CA ILE A 108 -1.81 12.28 10.90
C ILE A 108 -1.94 10.76 10.75
N ALA A 109 -1.47 10.19 9.62
CA ALA A 109 -1.52 8.75 9.39
C ALA A 109 -0.75 7.94 10.44
N LYS A 110 0.39 8.44 10.93
CA LYS A 110 1.15 7.81 12.02
C LYS A 110 0.38 7.79 13.34
N ASN A 111 -0.48 8.78 13.58
CA ASN A 111 -1.27 8.88 14.80
C ASN A 111 -2.51 7.99 14.79
N PHE A 112 -3.11 7.76 13.62
CA PHE A 112 -4.40 7.06 13.50
C PHE A 112 -4.36 5.71 12.80
N SER A 113 -3.25 5.34 12.16
CA SER A 113 -3.17 4.14 11.31
C SER A 113 -1.84 3.38 11.46
N TYR A 114 -1.73 2.28 10.72
CA TYR A 114 -0.57 1.39 10.70
C TYR A 114 0.55 1.94 9.81
N GLU A 115 1.78 1.44 10.02
CA GLU A 115 2.95 1.88 9.26
C GLU A 115 2.81 1.69 7.74
N LEU A 116 2.13 0.61 7.31
CA LEU A 116 1.84 0.37 5.89
C LEU A 116 0.94 1.46 5.28
N SER A 117 0.01 2.00 6.06
CA SER A 117 -0.90 3.06 5.62
C SER A 117 -0.17 4.38 5.35
N VAL A 118 0.88 4.70 6.12
CA VAL A 118 1.70 5.89 5.89
C VAL A 118 2.36 5.85 4.51
N LYS A 119 2.97 4.71 4.15
CA LYS A 119 3.59 4.53 2.83
C LYS A 119 2.57 4.58 1.69
N PHE A 120 1.41 3.97 1.90
CA PHE A 120 0.30 4.00 0.96
C PHE A 120 -0.21 5.43 0.73
N ILE A 121 -0.52 6.18 1.80
CA ILE A 121 -0.99 7.56 1.74
C ILE A 121 0.04 8.45 1.03
N ASN A 122 1.33 8.30 1.34
CA ASN A 122 2.38 9.04 0.65
C ASN A 122 2.34 8.81 -0.86
N GLY A 123 2.31 7.54 -1.29
CA GLY A 123 2.31 7.19 -2.71
C GLY A 123 1.11 7.74 -3.48
N VAL A 124 -0.08 7.71 -2.87
CA VAL A 124 -1.31 8.26 -3.48
C VAL A 124 -1.23 9.78 -3.58
N LEU A 125 -0.89 10.47 -2.48
CA LEU A 125 -0.84 11.94 -2.47
C LEU A 125 0.27 12.49 -3.37
N ASP A 126 1.43 11.84 -3.45
CA ASP A 126 2.48 12.17 -4.42
C ASP A 126 1.97 12.09 -5.87
N GLY A 127 1.19 11.04 -6.16
CA GLY A 127 0.55 10.87 -7.46
C GLY A 127 -0.44 11.99 -7.78
N ILE A 128 -1.28 12.38 -6.82
CA ILE A 128 -2.21 13.50 -6.95
C ILE A 128 -1.44 14.81 -7.13
N ALA A 129 -0.39 15.07 -6.35
CA ALA A 129 0.42 16.28 -6.44
C ALA A 129 1.12 16.44 -7.78
N LYS A 130 1.45 15.34 -8.49
CA LYS A 130 1.98 15.39 -9.86
C LYS A 130 0.88 15.68 -10.90
N ASN A 131 -0.33 15.19 -10.65
CA ASN A 131 -1.44 15.19 -11.60
C ASN A 131 -2.56 16.20 -11.27
N TYR A 132 -2.37 17.09 -10.29
CA TYR A 132 -3.43 17.96 -9.78
C TYR A 132 -4.03 18.90 -10.84
N LYS A 133 -3.25 19.24 -11.87
CA LYS A 133 -3.68 20.10 -12.99
C LYS A 133 -4.64 19.41 -13.96
N LEU A 134 -4.76 18.08 -13.92
CA LEU A 134 -5.71 17.37 -14.76
C LEU A 134 -7.15 17.79 -14.42
N SER A 135 -7.93 18.00 -15.47
CA SER A 135 -9.37 18.18 -15.37
C SER A 135 -10.05 16.86 -15.01
N LEU A 136 -11.25 16.95 -14.42
CA LEU A 136 -12.02 15.76 -14.07
C LEU A 136 -12.38 14.91 -15.29
N LYS A 137 -12.63 15.55 -16.44
CA LYS A 137 -12.94 14.85 -17.70
C LYS A 137 -11.76 14.01 -18.16
N GLU A 138 -10.54 14.54 -18.09
CA GLU A 138 -9.33 13.79 -18.44
C GLU A 138 -9.13 12.59 -17.52
N ILE A 139 -9.31 12.79 -16.21
CA ILE A 139 -9.21 11.71 -15.22
C ILE A 139 -10.23 10.61 -15.51
N GLN A 140 -11.47 10.96 -15.82
CA GLN A 140 -12.53 10.00 -16.09
C GLN A 140 -12.28 9.19 -17.36
N VAL A 141 -11.75 9.84 -18.41
CA VAL A 141 -11.33 9.16 -19.65
C VAL A 141 -10.19 8.17 -19.37
N ILE A 142 -9.19 8.56 -18.57
CA ILE A 142 -8.07 7.68 -18.21
C ILE A 142 -8.58 6.46 -17.43
N LEU A 143 -9.45 6.66 -16.45
CA LEU A 143 -10.04 5.57 -15.67
C LEU A 143 -10.83 4.59 -16.55
N GLU A 144 -11.57 5.09 -17.54
CA GLU A 144 -12.35 4.25 -18.45
C GLU A 144 -11.43 3.40 -19.35
N GLN A 145 -10.36 3.99 -19.88
CA GLN A 145 -9.34 3.27 -20.67
C GLN A 145 -8.64 2.18 -19.84
N GLN A 146 -8.36 2.46 -18.57
CA GLN A 146 -7.78 1.49 -17.65
C GLN A 146 -8.72 0.31 -17.37
N LYS A 147 -10.04 0.52 -17.28
CA LYS A 147 -11.01 -0.56 -17.11
C LYS A 147 -11.06 -1.47 -18.35
N ILE A 148 -11.16 -0.88 -19.54
CA ILE A 148 -11.24 -1.61 -20.81
C ILE A 148 -10.00 -2.50 -20.98
N SER A 149 -8.81 -1.93 -20.82
CA SER A 149 -7.54 -2.70 -20.94
C SER A 149 -7.45 -3.87 -19.95
N LYS A 150 -7.89 -3.68 -18.69
CA LYS A 150 -7.92 -4.77 -17.70
C LYS A 150 -8.93 -5.87 -18.05
N GLU A 151 -10.08 -5.52 -18.61
CA GLU A 151 -11.09 -6.49 -19.04
C GLU A 151 -10.61 -7.30 -20.24
N GLU A 152 -10.00 -6.65 -21.23
CA GLU A 152 -9.40 -7.31 -22.39
C GLU A 152 -8.29 -8.28 -21.97
N GLU A 153 -7.42 -7.88 -21.03
CA GLU A 153 -6.35 -8.75 -20.53
C GLU A 153 -6.91 -9.97 -19.77
N LYS A 154 -7.92 -9.77 -18.91
CA LYS A 154 -8.61 -10.86 -18.21
C LYS A 154 -9.31 -11.82 -19.18
N ALA A 155 -9.94 -11.30 -20.24
CA ALA A 155 -10.59 -12.12 -21.26
C ALA A 155 -9.56 -12.97 -22.03
N ARG A 156 -8.42 -12.38 -22.40
CA ARG A 156 -7.30 -13.09 -23.05
C ARG A 156 -6.72 -14.20 -22.15
N GLN A 157 -6.54 -13.92 -20.86
CA GLN A 157 -6.04 -14.91 -19.90
C GLN A 157 -6.99 -16.10 -19.75
N LYS A 158 -8.30 -15.86 -19.60
CA LYS A 158 -9.33 -16.91 -19.56
C LYS A 158 -9.37 -17.74 -20.84
N ALA A 159 -9.27 -17.12 -22.01
CA ALA A 159 -9.26 -17.83 -23.29
C ALA A 159 -8.03 -18.75 -23.44
N ASN A 160 -6.86 -18.29 -22.96
CA ASN A 160 -5.63 -19.08 -22.98
C ASN A 160 -5.68 -20.25 -21.98
N GLU A 161 -6.29 -20.09 -20.81
CA GLU A 161 -6.50 -21.18 -19.85
C GLU A 161 -7.48 -22.23 -20.38
N THR A 162 -8.61 -21.79 -20.95
CA THR A 162 -9.61 -22.67 -21.57
C THR A 162 -9.02 -23.49 -22.73
N SER A 163 -8.10 -22.88 -23.50
CA SER A 163 -7.38 -23.55 -24.59
C SER A 163 -6.35 -24.57 -24.07
N LYS A 164 -5.71 -24.30 -22.92
CA LYS A 164 -4.78 -25.27 -22.29
C LYS A 164 -5.52 -26.47 -21.69
N GLU A 165 -6.68 -26.27 -21.06
CA GLU A 165 -7.48 -27.37 -20.50
C GLU A 165 -8.07 -28.29 -21.59
N SER A 166 -8.50 -27.72 -22.72
CA SER A 166 -9.03 -28.49 -23.86
C SER A 166 -7.94 -29.29 -24.59
N LEU A 167 -6.71 -28.78 -24.65
CA LEU A 167 -5.54 -29.52 -25.15
C LEU A 167 -5.14 -30.68 -24.21
N GLN A 168 -5.21 -30.50 -22.88
CA GLN A 168 -4.92 -31.58 -21.92
C GLN A 168 -5.95 -32.72 -21.97
N LYS A 169 -7.25 -32.40 -22.17
CA LYS A 169 -8.31 -33.42 -22.35
C LYS A 169 -8.17 -34.24 -23.64
N THR A 170 -7.54 -33.69 -24.68
CA THR A 170 -7.32 -34.40 -25.96
C THR A 170 -6.22 -35.45 -25.86
N ILE A 171 -5.25 -35.27 -24.94
CA ILE A 171 -4.11 -36.18 -24.75
C ILE A 171 -4.49 -37.44 -23.94
N GLN A 172 -5.63 -37.46 -23.25
CA GLN A 172 -6.10 -38.59 -22.42
C GLN A 172 -7.12 -39.54 -23.10
N LYS A 173 -7.20 -39.61 -24.43
CA LYS A 173 -7.96 -40.70 -25.09
C LYS A 173 -7.13 -42.00 -25.09
N PRO A 174 -7.62 -43.12 -24.54
CA PRO A 174 -6.85 -44.36 -24.46
C PRO A 174 -6.59 -44.91 -25.86
N ARG A 175 -5.32 -45.13 -26.19
CA ARG A 175 -4.88 -45.83 -27.41
C ARG A 175 -5.42 -47.26 -27.36
N LYS A 176 -6.32 -47.64 -28.27
CA LYS A 176 -6.73 -49.04 -28.47
C LYS A 176 -5.48 -49.87 -28.79
N VAL A 177 -5.18 -50.83 -27.93
CA VAL A 177 -4.06 -51.77 -28.07
C VAL A 177 -4.41 -52.75 -29.19
N PHE A 178 -3.77 -52.61 -30.35
CA PHE A 178 -3.80 -53.66 -31.38
C PHE A 178 -2.74 -54.73 -31.07
N GLY A 179 -3.14 -55.98 -31.31
CA GLY A 179 -2.50 -57.20 -30.83
C GLY A 179 -1.04 -57.42 -31.27
N LYS A 180 -0.36 -58.20 -30.44
CA LYS A 180 1.03 -58.65 -30.57
C LYS A 180 1.24 -59.51 -31.81
N SER A 181 2.32 -59.27 -32.56
CA SER A 181 2.97 -60.29 -33.39
C SER A 181 4.49 -60.26 -33.19
N LYS A 182 5.05 -61.47 -33.09
CA LYS A 182 6.39 -61.86 -32.63
C LYS A 182 7.51 -61.64 -33.68
N VAL A 183 8.69 -61.25 -33.18
CA VAL A 183 10.05 -61.83 -33.36
C VAL A 183 10.65 -61.90 -34.79
N ASN A 184 11.83 -61.28 -35.00
CA ASN A 184 13.07 -62.05 -35.19
C ASN A 184 14.37 -61.23 -35.03
N THR A 185 15.32 -61.87 -34.36
CA THR A 185 16.71 -61.50 -34.08
C THR A 185 17.63 -61.65 -35.29
N LEU A 186 18.75 -60.93 -35.34
CA LEU A 186 20.03 -61.45 -35.86
C LEU A 186 21.24 -60.76 -35.20
N LYS A 187 22.20 -61.62 -34.81
CA LYS A 187 23.47 -61.37 -34.11
C LYS A 187 24.57 -61.00 -35.12
N ASN A 188 25.60 -60.28 -34.65
CA ASN A 188 27.04 -60.52 -34.92
C ASN A 188 27.87 -59.42 -34.23
N THR A 189 29.12 -59.55 -33.76
CA THR A 189 30.04 -60.64 -33.38
C THR A 189 31.23 -59.94 -32.68
N LYS A 190 31.91 -60.67 -31.78
CA LYS A 190 33.02 -60.25 -30.90
C LYS A 190 34.34 -59.90 -31.63
N SER A 191 35.20 -59.08 -31.00
CA SER A 191 36.68 -59.25 -30.89
C SER A 191 37.27 -58.10 -30.03
N SER A 192 37.77 -58.32 -28.79
CA SER A 192 39.18 -58.56 -28.38
C SER A 192 40.13 -57.34 -28.58
N ARG A 193 41.17 -56.99 -27.80
CA ARG A 193 41.78 -57.35 -26.50
C ARG A 193 42.89 -56.29 -26.23
N ALA A 194 43.02 -55.83 -24.97
CA ALA A 194 44.13 -55.20 -24.22
C ALA A 194 45.39 -54.59 -24.90
N THR A 195 45.92 -53.47 -24.36
CA THR A 195 47.26 -53.37 -23.71
C THR A 195 47.59 -51.99 -23.06
N LYS A 196 48.05 -52.07 -21.79
CA LYS A 196 49.13 -51.37 -21.03
C LYS A 196 49.75 -49.99 -21.43
N ALA A 197 49.83 -49.13 -20.39
CA ALA A 197 51.03 -48.48 -19.79
C ALA A 197 51.57 -47.07 -20.17
N LYS A 198 51.58 -46.20 -19.12
CA LYS A 198 52.65 -45.31 -18.57
C LYS A 198 53.01 -43.92 -19.16
N SER A 199 53.17 -42.98 -18.20
CA SER A 199 54.17 -41.87 -18.07
C SER A 199 53.86 -40.55 -18.82
N LYS A 200 54.02 -39.30 -18.32
CA LYS A 200 54.65 -38.67 -17.12
C LYS A 200 54.29 -37.14 -17.10
N LYS A 201 54.25 -36.53 -15.89
CA LYS A 201 54.59 -35.12 -15.47
C LYS A 201 53.83 -33.93 -16.11
N SER A 202 53.51 -32.80 -15.44
CA SER A 202 54.14 -32.06 -14.32
C SER A 202 53.25 -30.95 -13.72
N HIS A 203 53.45 -30.64 -12.41
CA HIS A 203 53.44 -29.34 -11.68
C HIS A 203 52.21 -28.38 -11.78
N HIS A 204 51.76 -27.65 -10.75
CA HIS A 204 52.32 -27.17 -9.49
C HIS A 204 51.17 -26.71 -8.55
N PHE A 205 51.31 -26.92 -7.23
CA PHE A 205 50.50 -26.32 -6.16
C PHE A 205 51.49 -25.66 -5.19
N LYS A 206 51.28 -24.38 -4.83
CA LYS A 206 51.55 -23.86 -3.48
C LYS A 206 51.14 -22.41 -3.26
N ASP A 207 50.63 -22.22 -2.05
CA ASP A 207 50.33 -20.99 -1.30
C ASP A 207 51.52 -20.02 -1.15
N LYS A 208 51.24 -18.72 -0.98
CA LYS A 208 51.39 -17.97 0.30
C LYS A 208 51.37 -16.43 0.14
N LYS A 209 50.82 -15.81 1.19
CA LYS A 209 51.21 -14.55 1.89
C LYS A 209 50.89 -13.18 1.27
N SER A 210 50.17 -12.39 2.07
CA SER A 210 50.70 -11.11 2.57
C SER A 210 50.06 -10.74 3.92
N GLU A 211 50.91 -10.62 4.95
CA GLU A 211 50.64 -10.03 6.26
C GLU A 211 51.07 -8.55 6.28
N SER A 212 50.62 -7.84 7.33
CA SER A 212 51.18 -6.64 7.98
C SER A 212 50.62 -5.28 7.52
N ARG A 213 50.35 -4.29 8.39
CA ARG A 213 50.46 -4.16 9.86
C ARG A 213 49.74 -2.86 10.32
N ASP A 214 49.24 -2.91 11.55
CA ASP A 214 49.16 -1.88 12.61
C ASP A 214 48.71 -0.43 12.34
N SER A 215 47.73 0.03 13.15
CA SER A 215 48.01 0.98 14.25
C SER A 215 46.83 1.29 15.17
N LYS A 216 47.12 1.22 16.48
CA LYS A 216 46.71 2.13 17.61
C LYS A 216 45.21 2.28 17.93
N SER A 217 44.75 1.73 19.07
CA SER A 217 44.76 2.35 20.42
C SER A 217 43.68 3.42 20.64
N SER A 218 42.67 3.16 21.47
CA SER A 218 42.54 3.74 22.83
C SER A 218 41.12 3.63 23.42
N LYS A 219 41.13 3.39 24.74
CA LYS A 219 40.07 3.35 25.75
C LYS A 219 39.01 4.47 25.66
N THR A 220 37.76 4.14 26.03
CA THR A 220 36.86 4.87 26.96
C THR A 220 35.68 3.93 27.29
N LYS A 221 35.49 3.47 28.54
CA LYS A 221 34.87 4.11 29.73
C LYS A 221 33.39 4.47 29.55
N ASP A 222 32.57 3.79 30.37
CA ASP A 222 31.41 4.25 31.14
C ASP A 222 30.64 5.47 30.62
N LEU A 223 29.31 5.31 30.43
CA LEU A 223 28.30 6.20 31.02
C LEU A 223 26.85 5.74 30.72
N ALA A 224 26.05 5.77 31.79
CA ALA A 224 24.62 6.03 31.85
C ALA A 224 23.61 4.90 31.55
N ALA A 225 23.31 4.17 32.63
CA ALA A 225 21.92 3.90 32.98
C ALA A 225 21.21 5.21 33.39
N ALA A 226 20.03 5.50 32.83
CA ALA A 226 18.98 6.29 33.51
C ALA A 226 17.63 6.18 32.78
N GLN A 227 16.71 5.46 33.42
CA GLN A 227 15.30 5.81 33.56
C GLN A 227 14.41 5.93 32.31
N THR A 228 13.58 4.91 32.11
CA THR A 228 12.19 5.13 31.65
C THR A 228 11.23 4.20 32.37
N LYS A 229 11.03 4.47 33.67
CA LYS A 229 9.74 4.20 34.32
C LYS A 229 8.84 5.41 34.11
N ARG A 230 7.94 5.35 33.13
CA ARG A 230 6.59 5.92 33.24
C ARG A 230 5.64 5.00 32.50
N GLY A 231 5.00 4.13 33.26
CA GLY A 231 3.94 3.28 32.76
C GLY A 231 2.66 4.07 32.50
N GLY A 232 1.85 3.51 31.61
CA GLY A 232 0.47 3.18 31.93
C GLY A 232 -0.59 4.26 31.68
N LYS A 233 -1.63 3.82 30.96
CA LYS A 233 -2.99 4.36 30.88
C LYS A 233 -3.26 5.48 29.87
N SER A 234 -3.39 5.11 28.60
CA SER A 234 -4.26 5.83 27.66
C SER A 234 -4.99 4.95 26.64
N GLY A 235 -4.86 3.62 26.71
CA GLY A 235 -5.48 2.69 25.75
C GLY A 235 -6.90 2.20 26.09
N GLU A 236 -7.52 2.64 27.20
CA GLU A 236 -8.75 2.01 27.72
C GLU A 236 -9.87 3.02 28.05
N LYS A 237 -9.99 4.10 27.27
CA LYS A 237 -11.10 5.07 27.40
C LYS A 237 -11.91 5.34 26.14
N ILE A 238 -11.60 4.72 25.00
CA ILE A 238 -12.29 5.02 23.73
C ILE A 238 -13.55 4.16 23.52
N GLN A 239 -13.81 3.12 24.34
CA GLN A 239 -14.99 2.27 24.19
C GLN A 239 -16.22 2.65 25.03
N LYS A 240 -16.23 3.78 25.75
CA LYS A 240 -17.33 4.10 26.69
C LYS A 240 -18.28 5.26 26.32
N ASN A 241 -18.06 5.99 25.22
CA ASN A 241 -18.92 7.14 24.90
C ASN A 241 -19.95 6.94 23.76
N PHE A 242 -20.13 5.73 23.23
CA PHE A 242 -21.09 5.48 22.13
C PHE A 242 -22.38 4.74 22.52
N LYS A 243 -22.71 4.60 23.82
CA LYS A 243 -23.86 3.77 24.25
C LYS A 243 -25.16 4.51 24.63
N ASN A 244 -25.26 5.84 24.52
CA ASN A 244 -26.44 6.58 25.00
C ASN A 244 -27.17 7.39 23.93
N LEU A 245 -27.40 6.82 22.74
CA LEU A 245 -28.31 7.41 21.76
C LEU A 245 -29.24 6.33 21.19
N THR A 246 -30.18 5.87 22.01
CA THR A 246 -31.43 5.28 21.52
C THR A 246 -32.54 6.32 21.61
N PRO A 247 -33.33 6.56 20.55
CA PRO A 247 -34.51 7.40 20.65
C PRO A 247 -35.58 6.67 21.48
N LYS A 248 -36.07 7.32 22.54
CA LYS A 248 -37.32 6.94 23.18
C LYS A 248 -38.49 7.37 22.28
N ASP A 249 -39.37 6.41 22.06
CA ASP A 249 -40.73 6.46 21.50
C ASP A 249 -41.38 7.85 21.36
N LYS A 250 -41.90 8.11 20.15
CA LYS A 250 -43.26 8.62 19.90
C LYS A 250 -43.78 8.07 18.58
#